data_AF-A0A9E4EUA1-F1
#
_entry.id   AF-A0A9E4EUA1-F1
#
_cell.length_a   1.000
_cell.length_b   1.000
_cell.length_c   1.000
_cell.angle_alpha   90.00
_cell.angle_beta   90.00
_cell.angle_gamma   90.00
#
_symmetry.space_group_name_H-M   'P 1'
#
loop_
_entity.id
_entity.type
_entity.pdbx_description
1 polymer ?
#
loop_
_entity_poly.entity_id
_entity_poly.type
_entity_poly.pdbx_seq_one_letter_code
_entity_poly.pdbx_strand_id
1 'polypeptide(L)'
;MFGRSAPSSQPDLFSNFEWHFASRKQDQLNDPKSWHNLFYEHVTSKVDEDLFLVLHDAGEDGPDAPIRQLVSMVILKEGFGWSDAQLFEHCRFNILVMRALGMMNLCDEAPVESAYYLFKHALYEYQLKTGRELIGETLSSLTRTQANAIGVLGQHVRMDSKLIGSNIVLCCRLQLVAQCIRAFWGSLDKDQKRRLSTKKQVLDGLLKVKPYQVVYGLTRVEKGEKVQEFGQLLRRLQATYSERDSDLYGLIVCVMGDQYTVLSTSKQVLPKPPQEISPFSLQYADVETAASV
;
A
#
# COMPACT_ATOMS: atom_id res chain seq x y z
N MET A 1 -8.72 -8.67 -22.26
CA MET A 1 -9.03 -7.24 -22.55
C MET A 1 -9.68 -6.67 -21.30
N PHE A 2 -9.01 -5.76 -20.60
CA PHE A 2 -9.53 -5.16 -19.37
C PHE A 2 -10.86 -4.46 -19.67
N GLY A 3 -11.92 -4.83 -18.96
CA GLY A 3 -13.26 -4.26 -19.10
C GLY A 3 -13.76 -3.75 -17.76
N ARG A 4 -14.58 -2.68 -17.79
CA ARG A 4 -15.18 -2.11 -16.57
C ARG A 4 -15.85 -3.19 -15.75
N SER A 5 -15.47 -3.30 -14.49
CA SER A 5 -16.05 -4.29 -13.61
C SER A 5 -17.50 -3.91 -13.24
N ALA A 6 -18.36 -4.91 -12.98
CA ALA A 6 -19.78 -4.67 -12.67
C ALA A 6 -19.94 -3.89 -11.35
N PRO A 7 -20.78 -2.85 -11.25
CA PRO A 7 -20.75 -1.87 -10.15
C PRO A 7 -20.90 -2.45 -8.73
N SER A 8 -21.68 -3.52 -8.58
CA SER A 8 -21.81 -4.32 -7.35
C SER A 8 -21.90 -5.81 -7.69
N SER A 9 -21.71 -6.66 -6.69
CA SER A 9 -22.06 -8.08 -6.82
C SER A 9 -23.57 -8.24 -7.00
N GLN A 10 -23.97 -9.27 -7.74
CA GLN A 10 -25.38 -9.59 -7.91
C GLN A 10 -25.92 -10.18 -6.60
N PRO A 11 -27.07 -9.72 -6.10
CA PRO A 11 -27.74 -10.33 -4.95
C PRO A 11 -28.02 -11.81 -5.22
N ASP A 12 -27.39 -12.70 -4.44
CA ASP A 12 -27.60 -14.14 -4.53
C ASP A 12 -28.63 -14.62 -3.51
N LEU A 13 -29.56 -15.49 -3.97
CA LEU A 13 -30.77 -15.97 -3.27
C LEU A 13 -30.53 -16.43 -1.83
N PHE A 14 -29.34 -16.97 -1.54
CA PHE A 14 -29.05 -17.63 -0.27
C PHE A 14 -27.99 -16.90 0.56
N SER A 15 -27.18 -16.05 -0.05
CA SER A 15 -26.07 -15.39 0.62
C SER A 15 -26.24 -13.88 0.77
N ASN A 16 -27.27 -13.26 0.18
CA ASN A 16 -27.51 -11.83 0.35
C ASN A 16 -27.72 -11.43 1.82
N PHE A 17 -27.03 -10.37 2.27
CA PHE A 17 -27.08 -9.93 3.67
C PHE A 17 -28.50 -9.62 4.17
N GLU A 18 -29.32 -9.04 3.29
CA GLU A 18 -30.60 -8.47 3.67
C GLU A 18 -31.55 -9.56 4.14
N TRP A 19 -31.60 -10.70 3.46
CA TRP A 19 -32.52 -11.80 3.81
C TRP A 19 -32.21 -12.50 5.14
N HIS A 20 -31.01 -12.32 5.69
CA HIS A 20 -30.62 -12.91 6.97
C HIS A 20 -30.85 -11.99 8.17
N PHE A 21 -31.22 -10.73 7.95
CA PHE A 21 -31.44 -9.76 9.02
C PHE A 21 -32.91 -9.55 9.33
N ALA A 22 -33.23 -9.32 10.61
CA ALA A 22 -34.54 -8.85 11.01
C ALA A 22 -34.81 -7.44 10.45
N SER A 23 -36.08 -7.10 10.21
CA SER A 23 -36.49 -5.88 9.49
C SER A 23 -35.82 -4.60 10.01
N ARG A 24 -35.76 -4.39 11.33
CA ARG A 24 -35.10 -3.20 11.90
C ARG A 24 -33.62 -3.06 11.50
N LYS A 25 -32.89 -4.18 11.39
CA LYS A 25 -31.47 -4.19 11.00
C LYS A 25 -31.33 -4.02 9.48
N GLN A 26 -32.27 -4.55 8.69
CA GLN A 26 -32.36 -4.28 7.25
C GLN A 26 -32.56 -2.78 7.01
N ASP A 27 -33.50 -2.14 7.72
CA ASP A 27 -33.77 -0.70 7.59
C ASP A 27 -32.52 0.15 7.88
N GLN A 28 -31.74 -0.22 8.89
CA GLN A 28 -30.47 0.44 9.22
C GLN A 28 -29.40 0.22 8.16
N LEU A 29 -29.29 -1.00 7.62
CA LEU A 29 -28.34 -1.32 6.56
C LEU A 29 -28.68 -0.59 5.26
N ASN A 30 -29.97 -0.44 4.97
CA ASN A 30 -30.50 0.15 3.75
C ASN A 30 -30.78 1.65 3.86
N ASP A 31 -30.49 2.28 5.02
CA ASP A 31 -30.62 3.73 5.17
C ASP A 31 -29.72 4.45 4.16
N PRO A 32 -30.27 5.21 3.19
CA PRO A 32 -29.47 5.90 2.18
C PRO A 32 -28.55 6.98 2.78
N LYS A 33 -28.83 7.45 3.99
CA LYS A 33 -28.02 8.46 4.69
C LYS A 33 -26.87 7.86 5.51
N SER A 34 -26.85 6.53 5.63
CA SER A 34 -25.77 5.85 6.34
C SER A 34 -24.44 5.99 5.58
N TRP A 35 -23.34 6.04 6.33
CA TRP A 35 -22.02 6.35 5.76
C TRP A 35 -21.60 5.35 4.68
N HIS A 36 -21.93 4.06 4.81
CA HIS A 36 -21.51 3.03 3.87
C HIS A 36 -22.26 3.11 2.54
N ASN A 37 -23.55 3.43 2.57
CA ASN A 37 -24.34 3.63 1.35
C ASN A 37 -23.94 4.93 0.63
N LEU A 38 -23.74 6.02 1.38
CA LEU A 38 -23.21 7.27 0.82
C LEU A 38 -21.81 7.07 0.22
N PHE A 39 -20.95 6.29 0.89
CA PHE A 39 -19.63 5.97 0.38
C PHE A 39 -19.70 5.16 -0.92
N TYR A 40 -20.53 4.13 -0.99
CA TYR A 40 -20.71 3.36 -2.22
C TYR A 40 -21.23 4.24 -3.37
N GLU A 41 -22.26 5.06 -3.11
CA GLU A 41 -22.90 5.92 -4.12
C GLU A 41 -21.98 7.02 -4.65
N HIS A 42 -21.19 7.65 -3.77
CA HIS A 42 -20.41 8.84 -4.13
C HIS A 42 -18.92 8.59 -4.30
N VAL A 43 -18.41 7.42 -3.91
CA VAL A 43 -16.99 7.05 -4.03
C VAL A 43 -16.88 5.78 -4.88
N THR A 44 -17.20 4.61 -4.35
CA THR A 44 -16.91 3.32 -5.01
C THR A 44 -17.53 3.21 -6.40
N SER A 45 -18.81 3.54 -6.55
CA SER A 45 -19.52 3.44 -7.84
C SER A 45 -19.16 4.55 -8.84
N LYS A 46 -18.40 5.57 -8.39
CA LYS A 46 -17.99 6.74 -9.20
C LYS A 46 -16.50 6.74 -9.53
N VAL A 47 -15.74 5.75 -9.08
CA VAL A 47 -14.35 5.58 -9.51
C VAL A 47 -14.33 5.31 -11.01
N ASP A 48 -13.63 6.15 -11.75
CA ASP A 48 -13.37 5.95 -13.17
C ASP A 48 -12.20 4.98 -13.35
N GLU A 49 -12.52 3.69 -13.56
CA GLU A 49 -11.53 2.63 -13.73
C GLU A 49 -10.67 2.84 -14.99
N ASP A 50 -11.14 3.61 -15.98
CA ASP A 50 -10.39 3.87 -17.22
C ASP A 50 -9.13 4.71 -16.96
N LEU A 51 -9.12 5.53 -15.90
CA LEU A 51 -7.93 6.27 -15.47
C LEU A 51 -6.76 5.38 -15.07
N PHE A 52 -7.04 4.13 -14.68
CA PHE A 52 -6.04 3.17 -14.20
C PHE A 52 -5.61 2.18 -15.28
N LEU A 53 -6.16 2.25 -16.50
CA LEU A 53 -5.73 1.45 -17.65
C LEU A 53 -4.23 1.59 -17.94
N VAL A 54 -3.68 2.78 -17.66
CA VAL A 54 -2.25 3.07 -17.82
C VAL A 54 -1.33 2.25 -16.90
N LEU A 55 -1.88 1.56 -15.90
CA LEU A 55 -1.13 0.70 -14.99
C LEU A 55 -0.99 -0.74 -15.51
N HIS A 56 -1.68 -1.10 -16.60
CA HIS A 56 -1.69 -2.45 -17.16
C HIS A 56 -1.17 -2.43 -18.59
N ASP A 57 -0.30 -3.39 -18.91
CA ASP A 57 0.23 -3.53 -20.26
C ASP A 57 -0.84 -4.04 -21.23
N ALA A 58 -0.77 -3.59 -22.47
CA ALA A 58 -1.69 -4.00 -23.54
C ALA A 58 -1.51 -5.49 -23.88
N GLY A 59 -2.19 -6.37 -23.14
CA GLY A 59 -2.12 -7.82 -23.34
C GLY A 59 -2.12 -8.64 -22.06
N GLU A 60 -1.89 -8.03 -20.89
CA GLU A 60 -2.03 -8.73 -19.62
C GLU A 60 -3.50 -8.89 -19.24
N ASP A 61 -3.81 -10.00 -18.57
CA ASP A 61 -5.08 -10.15 -17.89
C ASP A 61 -5.19 -9.04 -16.83
N GLY A 62 -6.35 -8.41 -16.77
CA GLY A 62 -6.62 -7.36 -15.80
C GLY A 62 -6.36 -7.83 -14.36
N PRO A 63 -6.21 -6.90 -13.41
CA PRO A 63 -6.10 -7.27 -12.00
C PRO A 63 -7.25 -8.19 -11.62
N ASP A 64 -6.92 -9.26 -10.89
CA ASP A 64 -7.89 -10.25 -10.38
C ASP A 64 -8.96 -9.63 -9.46
N ALA A 65 -8.85 -8.34 -9.15
CA ALA A 65 -9.78 -7.58 -8.33
C ALA A 65 -10.26 -6.29 -9.04
N PRO A 66 -11.54 -5.90 -8.86
CA PRO A 66 -12.08 -4.62 -9.33
C PRO A 66 -11.24 -3.42 -8.89
N ILE A 67 -10.77 -2.59 -9.83
CA ILE A 67 -9.96 -1.40 -9.50
C ILE A 67 -10.72 -0.44 -8.59
N ARG A 68 -12.02 -0.26 -8.80
CA ARG A 68 -12.84 0.59 -7.92
C ARG A 68 -12.80 0.12 -6.46
N GLN A 69 -12.76 -1.19 -6.21
CA GLN A 69 -12.69 -1.73 -4.86
C GLN A 69 -11.31 -1.46 -4.26
N LEU A 70 -10.24 -1.65 -5.03
CA LEU A 70 -8.87 -1.35 -4.59
C LEU A 70 -8.70 0.13 -4.24
N VAL A 71 -9.20 1.04 -5.09
CA VAL A 71 -9.20 2.48 -4.83
C VAL A 71 -10.00 2.81 -3.57
N SER A 72 -11.21 2.26 -3.45
CA SER A 72 -12.06 2.45 -2.26
C SER A 72 -11.42 1.90 -0.98
N MET A 73 -10.71 0.77 -1.05
CA MET A 73 -9.97 0.22 0.08
C MET A 73 -8.85 1.15 0.54
N VAL A 74 -8.08 1.73 -0.39
CA VAL A 74 -7.06 2.75 -0.07
C VAL A 74 -7.70 3.94 0.64
N ILE A 75 -8.82 4.43 0.10
CA ILE A 75 -9.57 5.56 0.66
C ILE A 75 -10.07 5.25 2.08
N LEU A 76 -10.74 4.11 2.28
CA LEU A 76 -11.31 3.72 3.58
C LEU A 76 -10.20 3.58 4.63
N LYS A 77 -9.11 2.92 4.25
CA LYS A 77 -7.98 2.72 5.16
C LYS A 77 -7.42 4.05 5.66
N GLU A 78 -7.18 5.01 4.77
CA GLU A 78 -6.65 6.32 5.18
C GLU A 78 -7.70 7.16 5.92
N GLY A 79 -8.97 7.09 5.51
CA GLY A 79 -10.07 7.80 6.16
C GLY A 79 -10.32 7.36 7.61
N PHE A 80 -10.16 6.07 7.89
CA PHE A 80 -10.30 5.51 9.24
C PHE A 80 -8.98 5.32 9.99
N GLY A 81 -7.83 5.54 9.33
CA GLY A 81 -6.51 5.37 9.94
C GLY A 81 -6.13 3.91 10.22
N TRP A 82 -6.68 2.96 9.47
CA TRP A 82 -6.46 1.53 9.68
C TRP A 82 -5.06 1.07 9.26
N SER A 83 -4.55 0.04 9.94
CA SER A 83 -3.47 -0.79 9.39
C SER A 83 -3.98 -1.61 8.20
N ASP A 84 -3.09 -2.17 7.39
CA ASP A 84 -3.54 -3.03 6.28
C ASP A 84 -4.26 -4.27 6.86
N ALA A 85 -3.81 -4.82 8.00
CA ALA A 85 -4.47 -5.91 8.71
C ALA A 85 -5.92 -5.60 9.09
N GLN A 86 -6.15 -4.44 9.70
CA GLN A 86 -7.50 -3.98 10.08
C GLN A 86 -8.38 -3.76 8.85
N LEU A 87 -7.82 -3.19 7.78
CA LEU A 87 -8.53 -3.03 6.51
C LEU A 87 -9.04 -4.37 6.00
N PHE A 88 -8.19 -5.39 5.88
CA PHE A 88 -8.61 -6.70 5.36
C PHE A 88 -9.60 -7.41 6.28
N GLU A 89 -9.43 -7.31 7.60
CA GLU A 89 -10.41 -7.84 8.55
C GLU A 89 -11.78 -7.17 8.37
N HIS A 90 -11.81 -5.84 8.23
CA HIS A 90 -13.03 -5.10 7.97
C HIS A 90 -13.65 -5.44 6.61
N CYS A 91 -12.85 -5.55 5.54
CA CYS A 91 -13.35 -5.93 4.22
C CYS A 91 -13.95 -7.33 4.20
N ARG A 92 -13.47 -8.26 5.05
CA ARG A 92 -13.94 -9.65 5.10
C ARG A 92 -15.16 -9.87 6.00
N PHE A 93 -15.22 -9.16 7.12
CA PHE A 93 -16.18 -9.49 8.19
C PHE A 93 -17.08 -8.33 8.61
N ASN A 94 -16.81 -7.11 8.16
CA ASN A 94 -17.68 -5.97 8.45
C ASN A 94 -18.63 -5.71 7.27
N ILE A 95 -19.89 -6.13 7.43
CA ILE A 95 -20.95 -5.99 6.43
C ILE A 95 -21.14 -4.53 5.96
N LEU A 96 -20.92 -3.53 6.83
CA LEU A 96 -21.02 -2.12 6.42
C LEU A 96 -19.89 -1.75 5.46
N VAL A 97 -18.66 -2.23 5.73
CA VAL A 97 -17.51 -2.03 4.84
C VAL A 97 -17.68 -2.82 3.55
N MET A 98 -18.24 -4.03 3.62
CA MET A 98 -18.58 -4.81 2.43
C MET A 98 -19.56 -4.05 1.53
N ARG A 99 -20.63 -3.49 2.11
CA ARG A 99 -21.59 -2.64 1.38
C ARG A 99 -20.94 -1.40 0.78
N ALA A 100 -20.05 -0.74 1.52
CA ALA A 100 -19.29 0.40 1.01
C ALA A 100 -18.45 0.04 -0.25
N LEU A 101 -17.98 -1.21 -0.35
CA LEU A 101 -17.24 -1.76 -1.49
C LEU A 101 -18.14 -2.34 -2.60
N GLY A 102 -19.45 -2.27 -2.46
CA GLY A 102 -20.41 -2.84 -3.42
C GLY A 102 -20.55 -4.35 -3.35
N MET A 103 -20.11 -4.96 -2.25
CA MET A 103 -20.41 -6.35 -1.93
C MET A 103 -21.79 -6.43 -1.25
N MET A 104 -22.61 -7.37 -1.69
CA MET A 104 -24.02 -7.55 -1.31
C MET A 104 -24.28 -8.90 -0.65
N ASN A 105 -23.33 -9.83 -0.73
CA ASN A 105 -23.48 -11.20 -0.26
C ASN A 105 -22.44 -11.58 0.82
N LEU A 106 -22.83 -12.47 1.72
CA LEU A 106 -22.00 -13.07 2.77
C LEU A 106 -20.80 -13.84 2.20
N CYS A 107 -20.94 -14.37 1.00
CA CYS A 107 -19.91 -15.15 0.31
C CYS A 107 -19.07 -14.30 -0.65
N ASP A 108 -19.32 -12.99 -0.75
CA ASP A 108 -18.47 -12.13 -1.58
C ASP A 108 -17.07 -12.06 -0.96
N GLU A 109 -16.05 -12.28 -1.78
CA GLU A 109 -14.66 -12.21 -1.35
C GLU A 109 -14.09 -10.81 -1.59
N ALA A 110 -13.49 -10.24 -0.54
CA ALA A 110 -12.71 -9.01 -0.67
C ALA A 110 -11.48 -9.24 -1.56
N PRO A 111 -10.97 -8.20 -2.25
CA PRO A 111 -9.71 -8.28 -2.98
C PRO A 111 -8.59 -8.90 -2.14
N VAL A 112 -7.82 -9.81 -2.75
CA VAL A 112 -6.70 -10.48 -2.08
C VAL A 112 -5.55 -9.50 -1.80
N GLU A 113 -4.76 -9.79 -0.77
CA GLU A 113 -3.64 -8.96 -0.34
C GLU A 113 -2.63 -8.72 -1.48
N SER A 114 -2.34 -9.74 -2.28
CA SER A 114 -1.39 -9.65 -3.40
C SER A 114 -1.82 -8.62 -4.44
N ALA A 115 -3.09 -8.64 -4.86
CA ALA A 115 -3.65 -7.69 -5.81
C ALA A 115 -3.59 -6.26 -5.27
N TYR A 116 -3.90 -6.07 -3.98
CA TYR A 116 -3.83 -4.76 -3.33
C TYR A 116 -2.41 -4.20 -3.27
N TYR A 117 -1.41 -5.02 -2.94
CA TYR A 117 -0.01 -4.57 -2.93
C TYR A 117 0.51 -4.31 -4.34
N LEU A 118 0.21 -5.18 -5.31
CA LEU A 118 0.61 -4.98 -6.71
C LEU A 118 0.05 -3.66 -7.27
N PHE A 119 -1.23 -3.39 -7.00
CA PHE A 119 -1.86 -2.13 -7.39
C PHE A 119 -1.16 -0.91 -6.78
N LYS A 120 -0.83 -0.94 -5.48
CA LYS A 120 -0.10 0.15 -4.83
C LYS A 120 1.30 0.36 -5.42
N HIS A 121 1.99 -0.72 -5.77
CA HIS A 121 3.29 -0.64 -6.43
C HIS A 121 3.17 -0.01 -7.83
N ALA A 122 2.21 -0.46 -8.63
CA ALA A 122 1.96 0.11 -9.97
C ALA A 122 1.66 1.61 -9.90
N LEU A 123 0.85 2.05 -8.93
CA LEU A 123 0.58 3.46 -8.68
C LEU A 123 1.86 4.26 -8.38
N TYR A 124 2.71 3.73 -7.51
CA TYR A 124 3.96 4.38 -7.14
C TYR A 124 4.93 4.48 -8.32
N GLU A 125 5.09 3.40 -9.08
CA GLU A 125 5.93 3.40 -10.28
C GLU A 125 5.47 4.42 -11.31
N TYR A 126 4.15 4.44 -11.60
CA TYR A 126 3.58 5.37 -12.56
C TYR A 126 3.78 6.82 -12.11
N GLN A 127 3.62 7.10 -10.82
CA GLN A 127 3.87 8.42 -10.25
C GLN A 127 5.34 8.84 -10.39
N LEU A 128 6.29 7.93 -10.18
CA LEU A 128 7.71 8.22 -10.37
C LEU A 128 8.05 8.52 -11.84
N LYS A 129 7.52 7.71 -12.77
CA LYS A 129 7.82 7.82 -14.21
C LYS A 129 7.20 9.07 -14.84
N THR A 130 5.99 9.43 -14.43
CA THR A 130 5.20 10.48 -15.10
C THR A 130 4.99 11.75 -14.27
N GLY A 131 5.24 11.69 -12.95
CA GLY A 131 4.90 12.74 -12.00
C GLY A 131 3.40 12.84 -11.66
N ARG A 132 2.54 12.01 -12.27
CA ARG A 132 1.08 12.04 -12.06
C ARG A 132 0.63 11.12 -10.95
N GLU A 133 -0.20 11.62 -10.04
CA GLU A 133 -0.74 10.88 -8.90
C GLU A 133 -2.20 10.47 -9.13
N LEU A 134 -2.42 9.26 -9.66
CA LEU A 134 -3.75 8.79 -10.08
C LEU A 134 -4.81 8.78 -8.97
N ILE A 135 -4.43 8.45 -7.73
CA ILE A 135 -5.35 8.48 -6.59
C ILE A 135 -5.77 9.92 -6.26
N GLY A 136 -4.83 10.86 -6.35
CA GLY A 136 -5.13 12.28 -6.17
C GLY A 136 -6.01 12.85 -7.27
N GLU A 137 -5.78 12.46 -8.52
CA GLU A 137 -6.65 12.80 -9.65
C GLU A 137 -8.07 12.24 -9.46
N THR A 138 -8.18 10.99 -9.01
CA THR A 138 -9.47 10.34 -8.73
C THR A 138 -10.22 11.07 -7.61
N LEU A 139 -9.57 11.33 -6.48
CA LEU A 139 -10.18 12.08 -5.38
C LEU A 139 -10.61 13.50 -5.77
N SER A 140 -9.82 14.16 -6.63
CA SER A 140 -10.16 15.48 -7.16
C SER A 140 -11.39 15.41 -8.07
N SER A 141 -11.48 14.39 -8.92
CA SER A 141 -12.64 14.13 -9.77
C SER A 141 -13.91 13.84 -8.96
N LEU A 142 -13.79 12.98 -7.93
CA LEU A 142 -14.88 12.66 -7.01
C LEU A 142 -15.34 13.91 -6.25
N THR A 143 -14.41 14.69 -5.71
CA THR A 143 -14.71 15.94 -4.98
C THR A 143 -15.38 16.96 -5.88
N ARG A 144 -14.93 17.10 -7.14
CA ARG A 144 -15.57 17.98 -8.13
C ARG A 144 -16.99 17.52 -8.45
N THR A 145 -17.19 16.22 -8.62
CA THR A 145 -18.51 15.61 -8.88
C THR A 145 -19.45 15.83 -7.70
N GLN A 146 -18.94 15.69 -6.47
CA GLN A 146 -19.68 15.94 -5.23
C GLN A 146 -19.99 17.43 -5.03
N ALA A 147 -19.03 18.32 -5.26
CA ALA A 147 -19.23 19.77 -5.16
C ALA A 147 -20.23 20.30 -6.19
N ASN A 148 -20.29 19.68 -7.37
CA ASN A 148 -21.29 19.98 -8.40
C ASN A 148 -22.68 19.40 -8.05
N ALA A 149 -22.74 18.30 -7.31
CA ALA A 149 -23.99 17.61 -6.95
C ALA A 149 -24.59 18.08 -5.61
N ILE A 150 -23.75 18.53 -4.67
CA ILE A 150 -24.13 18.80 -3.28
C ILE A 150 -23.40 20.07 -2.82
N GLY A 151 -24.16 21.15 -2.64
CA GLY A 151 -23.70 22.34 -1.93
C GLY A 151 -23.46 22.03 -0.45
N VAL A 152 -22.22 21.68 -0.13
CA VAL A 152 -21.60 21.62 1.21
C VAL A 152 -22.19 20.58 2.18
N LEU A 153 -21.38 19.57 2.52
CA LEU A 153 -21.41 18.89 3.83
C LEU A 153 -20.00 18.37 4.17
N GLY A 154 -19.12 19.31 4.53
CA GLY A 154 -17.74 19.04 4.94
C GLY A 154 -17.61 18.91 6.46
N GLN A 155 -18.01 17.78 7.05
CA GLN A 155 -17.78 17.57 8.49
C GLN A 155 -17.22 16.21 8.92
N HIS A 156 -17.06 15.21 8.04
CA HIS A 156 -16.28 14.02 8.39
C HIS A 156 -15.31 13.66 7.28
N VAL A 157 -14.03 13.77 7.64
CA VAL A 157 -12.83 13.43 6.86
C VAL A 157 -12.53 14.39 5.70
N ARG A 158 -11.67 15.38 5.96
CA ARG A 158 -10.81 15.92 4.90
C ARG A 158 -9.90 14.78 4.46
N MET A 159 -10.27 14.05 3.41
CA MET A 159 -9.34 13.18 2.72
C MET A 159 -8.37 14.07 1.95
N ASP A 160 -7.17 14.25 2.49
CA ASP A 160 -6.10 14.90 1.76
C ASP A 160 -5.43 13.84 0.88
N SER A 161 -5.69 13.90 -0.43
CA SER A 161 -5.04 13.05 -1.44
C SER A 161 -3.53 12.91 -1.23
N LYS A 162 -2.86 13.99 -0.80
CA LYS A 162 -1.41 14.00 -0.54
C LYS A 162 -1.03 13.09 0.62
N LEU A 163 -1.89 12.95 1.62
CA LEU A 163 -1.66 12.02 2.74
C LEU A 163 -1.75 10.57 2.26
N ILE A 164 -2.68 10.26 1.36
CA ILE A 164 -2.83 8.93 0.78
C ILE A 164 -1.60 8.57 -0.05
N GLY A 165 -1.21 9.43 -1.00
CA GLY A 165 0.01 9.24 -1.80
C GLY A 165 1.25 9.08 -0.92
N SER A 166 1.39 9.94 0.10
CA SER A 166 2.50 9.84 1.06
C SER A 166 2.54 8.50 1.78
N ASN A 167 1.39 7.92 2.16
CA ASN A 167 1.36 6.61 2.81
C ASN A 167 1.67 5.47 1.82
N ILE A 168 1.23 5.58 0.55
CA ILE A 168 1.58 4.60 -0.50
C ILE A 168 3.10 4.59 -0.71
N VAL A 169 3.71 5.76 -0.89
CA VAL A 169 5.16 5.92 -1.02
C VAL A 169 5.90 5.34 0.18
N LEU A 170 5.44 5.65 1.41
CA LEU A 170 6.03 5.14 2.64
C LEU A 170 5.96 3.61 2.73
N CYS A 171 4.84 3.01 2.33
CA CYS A 171 4.68 1.55 2.28
C CYS A 171 5.68 0.90 1.31
N CYS A 172 5.73 1.41 0.07
CA CYS A 172 6.60 0.86 -0.98
C CYS A 172 8.07 0.96 -0.58
N ARG A 173 8.46 2.11 -0.01
CA ARG A 173 9.81 2.34 0.51
C ARG A 173 10.20 1.38 1.62
N LEU A 174 9.29 1.13 2.57
CA LEU A 174 9.54 0.20 3.67
C LEU A 174 9.73 -1.24 3.14
N GLN A 175 8.92 -1.65 2.15
CA GLN A 175 9.05 -2.96 1.50
C GLN A 175 10.37 -3.11 0.77
N LEU A 176 10.75 -2.10 -0.04
CA LEU A 176 12.03 -2.08 -0.75
C LEU A 176 13.20 -2.28 0.20
N VAL A 177 13.29 -1.43 1.24
CA VAL A 177 14.38 -1.49 2.22
C VAL A 177 14.41 -2.84 2.93
N ALA A 178 13.25 -3.36 3.32
CA ALA A 178 13.13 -4.68 3.95
C ALA A 178 13.63 -5.79 3.03
N GLN A 179 13.26 -5.78 1.75
CA GLN A 179 13.69 -6.78 0.78
C GLN A 179 15.21 -6.71 0.54
N CYS A 180 15.79 -5.51 0.37
CA CYS A 180 17.24 -5.34 0.20
C CYS A 180 18.04 -5.91 1.39
N ILE A 181 17.60 -5.62 2.62
CA ILE A 181 18.24 -6.16 3.83
C ILE A 181 18.16 -7.69 3.85
N ARG A 182 17.02 -8.27 3.49
CA ARG A 182 16.83 -9.73 3.45
C ARG A 182 17.67 -10.40 2.37
N ALA A 183 17.70 -9.83 1.16
CA ALA A 183 18.47 -10.34 0.03
C ALA A 183 19.97 -10.35 0.38
N PHE A 184 20.50 -9.22 0.84
CA PHE A 184 21.88 -9.12 1.30
C PHE A 184 22.19 -10.10 2.43
N TRP A 185 21.36 -10.15 3.48
CA TRP A 185 21.58 -11.09 4.58
C TRP A 185 21.50 -12.55 4.13
N GLY A 186 20.63 -12.86 3.18
CA GLY A 186 20.51 -14.19 2.57
C GLY A 186 21.82 -14.65 1.93
N SER A 187 22.50 -13.75 1.21
CA SER A 187 23.75 -14.03 0.50
C SER A 187 24.97 -14.29 1.38
N LEU A 188 24.95 -13.88 2.65
CA LEU A 188 26.11 -14.01 3.53
C LEU A 188 26.28 -15.44 4.10
N ASP A 189 27.52 -15.86 4.24
CA ASP A 189 27.89 -17.12 4.90
C ASP A 189 27.77 -17.05 6.43
N LYS A 190 27.83 -18.23 7.09
CA LYS A 190 27.71 -18.33 8.55
C LYS A 190 28.75 -17.50 9.29
N ASP A 191 29.99 -17.47 8.82
CA ASP A 191 31.08 -16.72 9.47
C ASP A 191 30.95 -15.22 9.22
N GLN A 192 30.51 -14.82 8.03
CA GLN A 192 30.18 -13.44 7.72
C GLN A 192 29.01 -12.95 8.59
N LYS A 193 27.97 -13.76 8.79
CA LYS A 193 26.81 -13.45 9.66
C LYS A 193 27.19 -13.29 11.14
N ARG A 194 28.31 -13.88 11.60
CA ARG A 194 28.83 -13.70 12.98
C ARG A 194 29.46 -12.33 13.21
N ARG A 195 29.93 -11.64 12.15
CA ARG A 195 30.56 -10.31 12.24
C ARG A 195 29.59 -9.22 12.70
N LEU A 196 28.30 -9.35 12.42
CA LEU A 196 27.29 -8.41 12.90
C LEU A 196 27.00 -8.66 14.40
N SER A 197 27.48 -7.78 15.28
CA SER A 197 27.34 -7.94 16.75
C SER A 197 25.97 -7.54 17.35
N THR A 198 25.77 -8.00 18.60
CA THR A 198 24.71 -8.00 19.65
C THR A 198 23.37 -7.27 19.48
N LYS A 199 23.20 -6.34 18.53
CA LYS A 199 21.91 -5.68 18.27
C LYS A 199 21.28 -6.22 16.98
N LYS A 200 21.04 -7.53 16.94
CA LYS A 200 20.33 -8.22 15.84
C LYS A 200 18.82 -8.18 15.96
N GLN A 201 18.26 -7.66 17.05
CA GLN A 201 16.80 -7.67 17.32
C GLN A 201 15.95 -7.16 16.13
N VAL A 202 16.38 -6.07 15.48
CA VAL A 202 15.70 -5.51 14.30
C VAL A 202 15.72 -6.48 13.12
N LEU A 203 16.89 -7.07 12.85
CA LEU A 203 17.11 -8.02 11.76
C LEU A 203 16.40 -9.34 12.03
N ASP A 204 16.48 -9.87 13.24
CA ASP A 204 15.80 -11.09 13.67
C ASP A 204 14.28 -10.91 13.60
N GLY A 205 13.77 -9.74 14.00
CA GLY A 205 12.36 -9.37 13.83
C GLY A 205 11.95 -9.33 12.36
N LEU A 206 12.76 -8.72 11.50
CA LEU A 206 12.51 -8.67 10.05
C LEU A 206 12.51 -10.06 9.42
N LEU A 207 13.43 -10.95 9.81
CA LEU A 207 13.57 -12.29 9.22
C LEU A 207 12.45 -13.25 9.63
N LYS A 208 11.85 -13.06 10.81
CA LYS A 208 10.71 -13.88 11.29
C LYS A 208 9.42 -13.68 10.49
N VAL A 209 9.29 -12.53 9.82
CA VAL A 209 8.07 -12.09 9.17
C VAL A 209 8.20 -12.30 7.66
N LYS A 210 7.12 -12.63 6.93
CA LYS A 210 7.18 -12.72 5.45
C LYS A 210 7.32 -11.32 4.82
N PRO A 211 7.88 -11.16 3.61
CA PRO A 211 8.10 -9.84 3.00
C PRO A 211 6.87 -8.93 2.96
N TYR A 212 5.69 -9.47 2.62
CA TYR A 212 4.44 -8.70 2.61
C TYR A 212 3.91 -8.35 4.02
N GLN A 213 4.25 -9.14 5.04
CA GLN A 213 3.80 -8.93 6.41
C GLN A 213 4.56 -7.81 7.13
N VAL A 214 5.70 -7.36 6.60
CA VAL A 214 6.52 -6.29 7.20
C VAL A 214 5.72 -5.00 7.35
N VAL A 215 4.80 -4.72 6.42
CA VAL A 215 3.97 -3.51 6.42
C VAL A 215 2.55 -3.77 6.91
N TYR A 216 2.09 -5.03 6.83
CA TYR A 216 0.70 -5.43 6.99
C TYR A 216 0.08 -4.97 8.32
N GLY A 217 0.79 -5.16 9.44
CA GLY A 217 0.29 -4.82 10.77
C GLY A 217 0.51 -3.37 11.19
N LEU A 218 1.25 -2.57 10.40
CA LEU A 218 1.73 -1.27 10.85
C LEU A 218 0.77 -0.14 10.43
N THR A 219 0.60 0.82 11.33
CA THR A 219 0.02 2.14 11.07
C THR A 219 1.02 3.05 10.34
N ARG A 220 0.56 4.21 9.87
CA ARG A 220 1.42 5.18 9.19
C ARG A 220 2.60 5.67 10.06
N VAL A 221 2.35 5.91 11.34
CA VAL A 221 3.38 6.39 12.29
C VAL A 221 4.44 5.32 12.48
N GLU A 222 4.02 4.08 12.76
CA GLU A 222 4.91 2.95 12.96
C GLU A 222 5.72 2.61 11.70
N LYS A 223 5.15 2.80 10.50
CA LYS A 223 5.90 2.66 9.23
C LYS A 223 7.04 3.67 9.15
N GLY A 224 6.81 4.92 9.54
CA GLY A 224 7.84 5.96 9.56
C GLY A 224 8.99 5.62 10.51
N GLU A 225 8.65 5.18 11.71
CA GLU A 225 9.63 4.72 12.71
C GLU A 225 10.44 3.52 12.20
N LYS A 226 9.78 2.54 11.57
CA LYS A 226 10.43 1.35 10.99
C LYS A 226 11.38 1.70 9.84
N VAL A 227 11.02 2.64 8.97
CA VAL A 227 11.92 3.11 7.91
C VAL A 227 13.19 3.72 8.51
N GLN A 228 13.07 4.49 9.60
CA GLN A 228 14.22 5.05 10.28
C GLN A 228 15.09 3.96 10.96
N GLU A 229 14.45 2.99 11.63
CA GLU A 229 15.12 1.85 12.26
C GLU A 229 15.91 1.01 11.23
N PHE A 230 15.32 0.77 10.05
CA PHE A 230 16.00 0.06 8.95
C PHE A 230 17.14 0.86 8.34
N GLY A 231 17.04 2.19 8.26
CA GLY A 231 18.14 3.04 7.84
C GLY A 231 19.37 2.91 8.76
N GLN A 232 19.14 2.83 10.07
CA GLN A 232 20.22 2.59 11.03
C GLN A 232 20.84 1.19 10.86
N LEU A 233 20.01 0.19 10.57
CA LEU A 233 20.48 -1.17 10.28
C LEU A 233 21.32 -1.21 8.98
N LEU A 234 20.85 -0.60 7.90
CA LEU A 234 21.59 -0.48 6.63
C LEU A 234 22.96 0.16 6.83
N ARG A 235 23.03 1.26 7.59
CA ARG A 235 24.31 1.92 7.88
C ARG A 235 25.28 1.02 8.64
N ARG A 236 24.77 0.19 9.56
CA ARG A 236 25.58 -0.80 10.27
C ARG A 236 26.07 -1.90 9.33
N LEU A 237 25.21 -2.40 8.44
CA LEU A 237 25.60 -3.38 7.43
C LEU A 237 26.70 -2.80 6.53
N GLN A 238 26.52 -1.57 6.02
CA GLN A 238 27.50 -0.88 5.20
C GLN A 238 28.86 -0.69 5.91
N ALA A 239 28.86 -0.42 7.22
CA ALA A 239 30.09 -0.28 8.00
C ALA A 239 30.75 -1.61 8.37
N THR A 240 29.99 -2.72 8.37
CA THR A 240 30.49 -4.03 8.80
C THR A 240 31.01 -4.86 7.63
N TYR A 241 30.41 -4.70 6.45
CA TYR A 241 30.67 -5.51 5.26
C TYR A 241 31.23 -4.66 4.11
N SER A 242 31.75 -5.33 3.09
CA SER A 242 32.32 -4.76 1.87
C SER A 242 31.91 -5.57 0.64
N GLU A 243 32.23 -5.10 -0.56
CA GLU A 243 31.99 -5.80 -1.83
C GLU A 243 32.57 -7.23 -1.87
N ARG A 244 33.65 -7.48 -1.11
CA ARG A 244 34.27 -8.81 -1.01
C ARG A 244 33.43 -9.81 -0.24
N ASP A 245 32.45 -9.33 0.53
CA ASP A 245 31.63 -10.19 1.38
C ASP A 245 30.40 -10.73 0.64
N SER A 246 29.89 -10.00 -0.36
CA SER A 246 28.74 -10.43 -1.16
C SER A 246 28.59 -9.55 -2.40
N ASP A 247 28.24 -10.16 -3.51
CA ASP A 247 27.88 -9.48 -4.76
C ASP A 247 26.65 -8.55 -4.58
N LEU A 248 25.83 -8.80 -3.56
CA LEU A 248 24.67 -7.97 -3.21
C LEU A 248 25.02 -6.78 -2.30
N TYR A 249 26.30 -6.56 -1.95
CA TYR A 249 26.71 -5.39 -1.15
C TYR A 249 26.36 -4.08 -1.87
N GLY A 250 26.45 -4.06 -3.20
CA GLY A 250 26.05 -2.91 -4.04
C GLY A 250 24.61 -2.46 -3.77
N LEU A 251 23.68 -3.39 -3.52
CA LEU A 251 22.29 -3.06 -3.18
C LEU A 251 22.19 -2.27 -1.87
N ILE A 252 22.99 -2.61 -0.86
CA ILE A 252 23.00 -1.89 0.42
C ILE A 252 23.51 -0.46 0.23
N VAL A 253 24.56 -0.29 -0.57
CA VAL A 253 25.14 1.03 -0.87
C VAL A 253 24.13 1.88 -1.66
N CYS A 254 23.51 1.31 -2.69
CA CYS A 254 22.55 2.02 -3.53
C CYS A 254 21.31 2.43 -2.76
N VAL A 255 20.68 1.52 -2.01
CA VAL A 255 19.50 1.85 -1.21
C VAL A 255 19.82 2.90 -0.15
N MET A 256 21.00 2.80 0.47
CA MET A 256 21.45 3.81 1.43
C MET A 256 21.63 5.18 0.77
N GLY A 257 22.25 5.23 -0.41
CA GLY A 257 22.49 6.46 -1.17
C GLY A 257 21.22 7.06 -1.76
N ASP A 258 20.29 6.22 -2.23
CA ASP A 258 19.05 6.62 -2.85
C ASP A 258 18.03 7.08 -1.81
N GLN A 259 17.84 6.28 -0.76
CA GLN A 259 16.73 6.44 0.17
C GLN A 259 17.12 7.20 1.43
N TYR A 260 18.39 7.38 1.78
CA TYR A 260 18.76 7.98 3.07
C TYR A 260 19.77 9.10 2.94
N THR A 261 19.74 10.03 3.89
CA THR A 261 20.75 11.06 4.08
C THR A 261 21.46 10.79 5.40
N VAL A 262 22.80 10.74 5.35
CA VAL A 262 23.64 10.59 6.54
C VAL A 262 24.09 11.98 6.97
N LEU A 263 23.62 12.43 8.13
CA LEU A 263 24.06 13.70 8.69
C LEU A 263 25.51 13.55 9.19
N SER A 264 26.41 14.32 8.56
CA SER A 264 27.85 14.33 8.87
C SER A 264 28.15 14.70 10.32
N THR A 265 27.28 15.49 10.95
CA THR A 265 27.45 16.01 12.32
C THR A 265 27.10 15.02 13.43
N SER A 266 26.16 14.09 13.20
CA SER A 266 25.62 13.20 14.25
C SER A 266 25.71 11.70 13.93
N LYS A 267 26.18 11.33 12.72
CA LYS A 267 26.08 9.98 12.16
C LYS A 267 24.65 9.41 12.16
N GLN A 268 23.63 10.26 12.35
CA GLN A 268 22.24 9.84 12.25
C GLN A 268 21.86 9.65 10.79
N VAL A 269 21.06 8.62 10.57
CA VAL A 269 20.49 8.26 9.28
C VAL A 269 19.06 8.76 9.28
N LEU A 270 18.74 9.66 8.35
CA LEU A 270 17.39 10.15 8.15
C LEU A 270 16.87 9.71 6.78
N PRO A 271 15.59 9.29 6.69
CA PRO A 271 14.97 9.05 5.41
C PRO A 271 14.90 10.35 4.61
N LYS A 272 15.35 10.33 3.35
CA LYS A 272 15.15 11.44 2.42
C LYS A 272 13.67 11.80 2.26
N PRO A 273 13.34 13.08 2.04
CA PRO A 273 12.01 13.50 1.65
C PRO A 273 11.68 12.98 0.23
N PRO A 274 10.40 12.77 -0.11
CA PRO A 274 10.00 12.20 -1.40
C PRO A 274 10.54 12.96 -2.62
N GLN A 275 10.70 14.28 -2.52
CA GLN A 275 11.17 15.14 -3.60
C GLN A 275 12.65 14.93 -3.96
N GLU A 276 13.42 14.30 -3.08
CA GLU A 276 14.86 14.04 -3.25
C GLU A 276 15.16 12.59 -3.71
N ILE A 277 14.11 11.78 -3.92
CA ILE A 277 14.24 10.41 -4.40
C ILE A 277 14.16 10.45 -5.93
N SER A 278 15.21 9.95 -6.60
CA SER A 278 15.27 9.93 -8.06
C SER A 278 14.30 8.89 -8.61
N PRO A 279 13.64 9.13 -9.76
CA PRO A 279 12.88 8.10 -10.46
C PRO A 279 13.77 6.94 -10.95
N PHE A 280 15.09 7.15 -11.05
CA PHE A 280 16.08 6.13 -11.38
C PHE A 280 16.63 5.38 -10.15
N SER A 281 16.17 5.70 -8.95
CA SER A 281 16.56 4.98 -7.73
C SER A 281 16.08 3.53 -7.76
N LEU A 282 16.74 2.66 -7.01
CA LEU A 282 16.40 1.24 -6.92
C LEU A 282 14.90 1.06 -6.57
N GLN A 283 14.15 0.35 -7.41
CA GLN A 283 12.73 0.05 -7.20
C GLN A 283 12.47 -1.41 -6.77
N TYR A 284 13.42 -2.31 -7.09
CA TYR A 284 13.34 -3.74 -6.80
C TYR A 284 14.64 -4.26 -6.21
N ALA A 285 14.51 -5.21 -5.29
CA ALA A 285 15.62 -5.88 -4.64
C ALA A 285 15.77 -7.31 -5.19
N ASP A 286 15.96 -7.46 -6.49
CA ASP A 286 16.15 -8.76 -7.13
C ASP A 286 17.61 -9.00 -7.51
N VAL A 287 17.96 -10.28 -7.69
CA VAL A 287 19.34 -10.71 -8.00
C VAL A 287 19.81 -10.14 -9.33
N GLU A 288 18.91 -9.97 -10.30
CA GLU A 288 19.22 -9.34 -11.60
C GLU A 288 19.54 -7.85 -11.47
N THR A 289 18.87 -7.12 -10.55
CA THR A 289 19.14 -5.70 -10.30
C THR A 289 20.53 -5.47 -9.74
N ALA A 290 21.07 -6.43 -8.98
CA ALA A 290 22.44 -6.39 -8.45
C ALA A 290 23.53 -6.66 -9.50
N ALA A 291 23.19 -7.28 -10.64
CA ALA A 291 24.13 -7.50 -11.73
C ALA A 291 24.28 -6.27 -12.65
N SER A 292 23.32 -5.35 -12.59
CA SER A 292 23.25 -4.11 -13.37
C SER A 292 23.71 -2.85 -12.62
N VAL A 293 24.11 -2.99 -11.35
CA VAL A 293 24.54 -1.92 -10.43
C VAL A 293 26.01 -2.15 -10.07
#